data_AF-A0A077W5T3-F1
#
_entry.id   AF-A0A077W5T3-F1
#
_cell.length_a   1.000
_cell.length_b   1.000
_cell.length_c   1.000
_cell.angle_alpha   90.00
_cell.angle_beta   90.00
_cell.angle_gamma   90.00
#
_symmetry.space_group_name_H-M   'P 1'
#
loop_
_entity.id
_entity.type
_entity.pdbx_description
1 polymer ?
#
loop_
_entity_poly.entity_id
_entity_poly.type
_entity_poly.pdbx_seq_one_letter_code
_entity_poly.pdbx_strand_id
1 'polypeptide(L)'
;MSSTTLAAFLEKLNLTQYQDGFVRAGIATDNEDDLQQLIQFNDDELNEFLNAVHMLPFHSSKFKKSLRELRLNSTPSNGSNKSLEPAEPAPILPSLEQILSSPTSNPSWLGDMCTRRPSKEVIVSHATIYGKRSSRPLTGYEKAINEAAIHLALQDPSLVVNKGDLFERAKRKLLMDGYQYKRGKSRSKLTKEVAIPSCSRSTRSSTASSQHWTRLKRKMHAQRVSEARQQKIHTLQTQLDDMLAKRQPPMDHEQHIAQQAERESLAKEIAKLKAQERKHQWYERRKAERCGEEQLDDNSSSSAASSSEENEDMIEESNAVDRFFEHTSLSTHSPPSLTPDPTFFGSRDMPLFSSPSSMHQDKAFAPTSSIRQYCINTCN
;
A
#
# COMPACT_ATOMS: atom_id res chain seq x y z
N MET A 1 -21.86 30.05 6.12
CA MET A 1 -21.24 28.71 5.99
C MET A 1 -21.11 28.13 7.38
N SER A 2 -21.00 26.80 7.54
CA SER A 2 -20.81 26.22 8.89
C SER A 2 -19.36 26.36 9.32
N SER A 3 -19.08 27.42 10.08
CA SER A 3 -17.80 27.59 10.76
C SER A 3 -17.42 26.33 11.52
N THR A 4 -16.18 25.88 11.34
CA THR A 4 -15.66 24.64 11.92
C THR A 4 -14.39 24.99 12.67
N THR A 5 -14.46 24.99 14.00
CA THR A 5 -13.28 25.19 14.86
C THR A 5 -12.33 24.00 14.77
N LEU A 6 -11.09 24.19 15.17
CA LEU A 6 -10.10 23.11 15.22
C LEU A 6 -10.53 21.95 16.14
N ALA A 7 -11.22 22.25 17.25
CA ALA A 7 -11.79 21.26 18.16
C ALA A 7 -12.82 20.36 17.45
N ALA A 8 -13.79 20.95 16.74
CA ALA A 8 -14.80 20.22 15.99
C ALA A 8 -14.18 19.41 14.82
N PHE A 9 -13.12 19.93 14.20
CA PHE A 9 -12.37 19.20 13.19
C PHE A 9 -11.63 17.99 13.76
N LEU A 10 -10.97 18.12 14.91
CA LEU A 10 -10.31 17.01 15.62
C LEU A 10 -11.32 15.97 16.13
N GLU A 11 -12.50 16.39 16.61
CA GLU A 11 -13.59 15.50 17.01
C GLU A 11 -14.10 14.67 15.82
N LYS A 12 -14.42 15.31 14.69
CA LYS A 12 -14.83 14.66 13.44
C LYS A 12 -13.81 13.62 12.92
N LEU A 13 -12.54 13.76 13.31
CA LEU A 13 -11.46 12.83 12.96
C LEU A 13 -11.14 11.81 14.05
N ASN A 14 -11.82 11.81 15.21
CA ASN A 14 -11.46 11.02 16.39
C ASN A 14 -9.98 11.23 16.79
N LEU A 15 -9.57 12.51 16.85
CA LEU A 15 -8.20 12.97 17.17
C LEU A 15 -8.20 13.93 18.38
N THR A 16 -9.25 13.93 19.21
CA THR A 16 -9.40 14.82 20.37
C THR A 16 -8.27 14.69 21.39
N GLN A 17 -7.64 13.52 21.49
CA GLN A 17 -6.48 13.27 22.36
C GLN A 17 -5.24 14.13 22.04
N TYR A 18 -5.24 14.87 20.92
CA TYR A 18 -4.19 15.82 20.57
C TYR A 18 -4.50 17.28 20.92
N GLN A 19 -5.72 17.63 21.34
CA GLN A 19 -6.13 19.03 21.60
C GLN A 19 -5.16 19.78 22.53
N ASP A 20 -4.83 19.17 23.67
CA ASP A 20 -3.83 19.63 24.65
C ASP A 20 -2.42 19.83 24.04
N GLY A 21 -2.05 19.05 23.02
CA GLY A 21 -0.84 19.23 22.23
C GLY A 21 -0.89 20.44 21.29
N PHE A 22 -2.03 20.70 20.63
CA PHE A 22 -2.22 21.92 19.82
C PHE A 22 -2.19 23.19 20.70
N VAL A 23 -2.85 23.15 21.88
CA VAL A 23 -2.84 24.26 22.84
C VAL A 23 -1.44 24.54 23.37
N ARG A 24 -0.64 23.51 23.71
CA ARG A 24 0.77 23.68 24.06
C ARG A 24 1.63 24.25 22.92
N ALA A 25 1.25 23.99 21.67
CA ALA A 25 1.90 24.55 20.49
C ALA A 25 1.41 25.99 20.14
N GLY A 26 0.60 26.61 21.01
CA GLY A 26 0.12 27.98 20.87
C GLY A 26 -1.14 28.14 20.01
N ILE A 27 -1.77 27.05 19.57
CA ILE A 27 -2.96 27.08 18.72
C ILE A 27 -4.21 26.81 19.57
N ALA A 28 -5.14 27.77 19.61
CA ALA A 28 -6.36 27.65 20.40
C ALA A 28 -7.40 26.81 19.64
N THR A 29 -7.86 25.72 20.26
CA THR A 29 -8.72 24.74 19.56
C THR A 29 -10.15 25.23 19.32
N ASP A 30 -10.57 26.27 20.04
CA ASP A 30 -11.88 26.92 20.00
C ASP A 30 -11.98 28.06 18.97
N ASN A 31 -10.85 28.59 18.46
CA ASN A 31 -10.85 29.59 17.41
C ASN A 31 -11.15 29.00 16.01
N GLU A 32 -11.66 29.87 15.12
CA GLU A 32 -11.90 29.53 13.70
C GLU A 32 -10.66 29.81 12.83
N ASP A 33 -9.96 30.91 13.08
CA ASP A 33 -8.78 31.35 12.31
C ASP A 33 -7.61 30.37 12.41
N ASP A 34 -7.46 29.72 13.57
CA ASP A 34 -6.40 28.75 13.85
C ASP A 34 -6.47 27.51 12.93
N LEU A 35 -7.68 27.09 12.52
CA LEU A 35 -7.82 26.06 11.48
C LEU A 35 -7.47 26.61 10.09
N GLN A 36 -7.76 27.88 9.80
CA GLN A 36 -7.39 28.53 8.53
C GLN A 36 -5.87 28.75 8.42
N GLN A 37 -5.17 28.99 9.54
CA GLN A 37 -3.71 29.08 9.57
C GLN A 37 -3.08 27.72 9.25
N LEU A 38 -3.53 26.64 9.91
CA LEU A 38 -3.10 25.27 9.60
C LEU A 38 -3.40 24.87 8.14
N ILE A 39 -4.55 25.30 7.59
CA ILE A 39 -4.89 25.11 6.18
C ILE A 39 -3.86 25.78 5.24
N GLN A 40 -3.18 26.84 5.64
CA GLN A 40 -2.19 27.55 4.81
C GLN A 40 -0.77 26.94 4.88
N PHE A 41 -0.42 26.16 5.91
CA PHE A 41 0.93 25.59 6.06
C PHE A 41 1.36 24.72 4.87
N ASN A 42 2.61 24.87 4.44
CA ASN A 42 3.25 23.97 3.49
C ASN A 42 3.36 22.54 4.06
N ASP A 43 3.48 21.52 3.21
CA ASP A 43 3.46 20.12 3.66
C ASP A 43 4.62 19.82 4.64
N ASP A 44 5.75 20.55 4.58
CA ASP A 44 6.89 20.41 5.51
C ASP A 44 6.70 21.14 6.85
N GLU A 45 6.25 22.40 6.84
CA GLU A 45 5.84 23.15 8.05
C GLU A 45 4.80 22.36 8.86
N LEU A 46 3.82 21.78 8.14
CA LEU A 46 2.78 20.93 8.72
C LEU A 46 3.33 19.58 9.23
N ASN A 47 4.42 19.05 8.66
CA ASN A 47 5.09 17.86 9.21
C ASN A 47 5.82 18.19 10.52
N GLU A 48 6.52 19.32 10.56
CA GLU A 48 7.24 19.79 11.75
C GLU A 48 6.27 20.10 12.90
N PHE A 49 5.22 20.87 12.62
CA PHE A 49 4.17 21.18 13.59
C PHE A 49 3.50 19.92 14.16
N LEU A 50 3.09 18.97 13.30
CA LEU A 50 2.45 17.72 13.77
C LEU A 50 3.42 16.82 14.54
N ASN A 51 4.74 16.96 14.35
CA ASN A 51 5.76 16.27 15.15
C ASN A 51 5.96 16.94 16.53
N ALA A 52 5.88 18.27 16.61
CA ALA A 52 5.88 19.02 17.88
C ALA A 52 4.63 18.71 18.73
N VAL A 53 3.47 18.53 18.10
CA VAL A 53 2.23 18.01 18.75
C VAL A 53 2.32 16.49 19.08
N HIS A 54 3.45 15.84 18.77
CA HIS A 54 3.70 14.41 18.97
C HIS A 54 2.62 13.51 18.32
N MET A 55 2.09 13.92 17.16
CA MET A 55 1.03 13.19 16.47
C MET A 55 1.58 11.94 15.78
N LEU A 56 1.05 10.77 16.15
CA LEU A 56 1.50 9.48 15.60
C LEU A 56 1.36 9.46 14.06
N PRO A 57 2.26 8.80 13.31
CA PRO A 57 2.29 8.89 11.84
C PRO A 57 0.98 8.54 11.12
N PHE A 58 0.19 7.60 11.68
CA PHE A 58 -1.14 7.26 11.16
C PHE A 58 -2.17 8.38 11.37
N HIS A 59 -2.14 9.05 12.53
CA HIS A 59 -3.00 10.19 12.84
C HIS A 59 -2.60 11.43 12.04
N SER A 60 -1.30 11.71 11.91
CA SER A 60 -0.77 12.76 11.03
C SER A 60 -1.20 12.55 9.57
N SER A 61 -1.19 11.30 9.09
CA SER A 61 -1.68 10.94 7.75
C SER A 61 -3.19 11.18 7.58
N LYS A 62 -4.00 10.86 8.61
CA LYS A 62 -5.46 11.11 8.63
C LYS A 62 -5.76 12.61 8.64
N PHE A 63 -5.09 13.37 9.50
CA PHE A 63 -5.22 14.82 9.62
C PHE A 63 -4.88 15.52 8.30
N LYS A 64 -3.70 15.26 7.73
CA LYS A 64 -3.26 15.86 6.45
C LYS A 64 -4.20 15.53 5.27
N LYS A 65 -4.77 14.32 5.22
CA LYS A 65 -5.77 13.97 4.20
C LYS A 65 -7.01 14.86 4.30
N SER A 66 -7.57 15.02 5.50
CA SER A 66 -8.80 15.80 5.70
C SER A 66 -8.56 17.31 5.66
N LEU A 67 -7.35 17.78 5.98
CA LEU A 67 -6.95 19.17 5.77
C LEU A 67 -6.83 19.50 4.27
N ARG A 68 -6.33 18.56 3.47
CA ARG A 68 -6.32 18.66 1.99
C ARG A 68 -7.73 18.65 1.39
N GLU A 69 -8.66 17.90 1.99
CA GLU A 69 -10.08 17.95 1.62
C GLU A 69 -10.67 19.33 1.93
N LEU A 70 -10.35 19.96 3.07
CA LEU A 70 -10.75 21.34 3.36
C LEU A 70 -10.18 22.36 2.35
N ARG A 71 -8.90 22.25 1.94
CA ARG A 71 -8.28 23.10 0.90
C ARG A 71 -9.03 23.09 -0.44
N LEU A 72 -9.61 21.95 -0.81
CA LEU A 72 -10.39 21.77 -2.04
C LEU A 72 -11.83 22.31 -1.92
N ASN A 73 -12.32 22.46 -0.69
CA ASN A 73 -13.65 22.99 -0.39
C ASN A 73 -13.66 24.49 -0.07
N SER A 74 -12.50 25.09 0.26
CA SER A 74 -12.34 26.53 0.53
C SER A 74 -12.01 27.37 -0.71
N THR A 75 -11.70 26.75 -1.85
CA THR A 75 -11.35 27.45 -3.09
C THR A 75 -12.60 27.77 -3.92
N PRO A 76 -12.98 29.05 -4.12
CA PRO A 76 -14.10 29.40 -4.99
C PRO A 76 -13.75 29.08 -6.45
N SER A 77 -14.70 28.48 -7.17
CA SER A 77 -14.55 28.04 -8.55
C SER A 77 -14.27 29.21 -9.52
N ASN A 78 -13.01 29.42 -9.88
CA ASN A 78 -12.65 30.19 -11.07
C ASN A 78 -12.52 29.23 -12.27
N GLY A 79 -13.55 29.19 -13.11
CA GLY A 79 -13.67 28.20 -14.19
C GLY A 79 -12.80 28.53 -15.40
N SER A 80 -11.89 27.62 -15.76
CA SER A 80 -11.19 27.67 -17.05
C SER A 80 -11.69 26.58 -17.99
N ASN A 81 -12.82 26.87 -18.65
CA ASN A 81 -13.23 26.15 -19.84
C ASN A 81 -12.14 26.33 -20.91
N LYS A 82 -11.47 25.25 -21.33
CA LYS A 82 -10.69 25.22 -22.58
C LYS A 82 -11.48 24.45 -23.63
N SER A 83 -11.67 25.07 -24.79
CA SER A 83 -12.55 24.58 -25.85
C SER A 83 -11.97 24.94 -27.21
N LEU A 84 -11.87 23.94 -28.12
CA LEU A 84 -11.59 24.07 -29.57
C LEU A 84 -10.17 24.59 -29.93
N GLU A 85 -9.51 24.25 -31.04
CA GLU A 85 -9.74 23.34 -32.20
C GLU A 85 -8.36 23.08 -32.90
N PRO A 86 -8.21 22.44 -34.10
CA PRO A 86 -9.06 21.53 -34.90
C PRO A 86 -8.35 20.22 -35.40
N ALA A 87 -9.03 19.47 -36.29
CA ALA A 87 -8.61 18.29 -37.09
C ALA A 87 -8.48 16.94 -36.34
N GLU A 88 -8.77 15.77 -36.93
CA GLU A 88 -9.15 15.36 -38.31
C GLU A 88 -10.51 14.59 -38.37
N PRO A 89 -11.12 14.35 -39.56
CA PRO A 89 -12.45 13.76 -39.69
C PRO A 89 -12.49 12.22 -39.88
N ALA A 90 -13.37 11.54 -39.14
CA ALA A 90 -13.73 10.12 -39.33
C ALA A 90 -15.24 9.90 -39.01
N PRO A 91 -15.89 8.82 -39.50
CA PRO A 91 -17.29 8.92 -39.95
C PRO A 91 -18.36 8.84 -38.84
N ILE A 92 -19.41 9.63 -39.03
CA ILE A 92 -20.63 9.62 -38.22
C ILE A 92 -21.53 8.45 -38.65
N LEU A 93 -21.88 7.57 -37.70
CA LEU A 93 -23.05 6.69 -37.82
C LEU A 93 -24.30 7.46 -37.35
N PRO A 94 -25.45 7.34 -38.04
CA PRO A 94 -26.64 8.13 -37.71
C PRO A 94 -27.21 7.76 -36.33
N SER A 95 -27.60 8.79 -35.56
CA SER A 95 -28.32 8.61 -34.30
C SER A 95 -29.78 8.22 -34.55
N LEU A 96 -30.31 7.34 -33.71
CA LEU A 96 -31.65 6.77 -33.88
C LEU A 96 -32.80 7.79 -33.71
N GLU A 97 -32.52 8.95 -33.09
CA GLU A 97 -33.54 9.96 -32.77
C GLU A 97 -34.06 10.72 -34.01
N GLN A 98 -33.33 10.74 -35.12
CA GLN A 98 -33.77 11.43 -36.34
C GLN A 98 -34.87 10.70 -37.13
N ILE A 99 -35.23 9.46 -36.74
CA ILE A 99 -36.18 8.62 -37.51
C ILE A 99 -37.65 8.87 -37.10
N LEU A 100 -37.93 9.40 -35.90
CA LEU A 100 -39.29 9.46 -35.34
C LEU A 100 -40.05 10.80 -35.55
N SER A 101 -39.42 11.83 -36.12
CA SER A 101 -39.88 13.22 -35.97
C SER A 101 -40.14 14.01 -37.27
N SER A 102 -40.75 13.39 -38.29
CA SER A 102 -41.20 14.09 -39.52
C SER A 102 -42.46 13.45 -40.14
N PRO A 103 -43.57 14.20 -40.32
CA PRO A 103 -44.79 13.68 -40.96
C PRO A 103 -45.09 14.31 -42.35
N THR A 104 -45.11 13.50 -43.43
CA THR A 104 -45.85 13.82 -44.67
C THR A 104 -46.10 12.62 -45.59
N SER A 105 -47.24 12.63 -46.30
CA SER A 105 -47.57 11.86 -47.53
C SER A 105 -47.37 10.33 -47.57
N ASN A 106 -48.50 9.62 -47.38
CA ASN A 106 -48.80 8.24 -47.79
C ASN A 106 -48.83 8.09 -49.35
N PRO A 107 -48.95 6.87 -49.97
CA PRO A 107 -49.48 5.62 -49.40
C PRO A 107 -48.82 4.26 -49.80
N SER A 108 -49.42 3.18 -49.29
CA SER A 108 -49.50 1.83 -49.93
C SER A 108 -48.40 0.78 -49.68
N TRP A 109 -47.71 0.80 -48.54
CA TRP A 109 -47.16 -0.42 -47.91
C TRP A 109 -47.45 -0.47 -46.40
N LEU A 110 -48.71 -0.20 -46.03
CA LEU A 110 -49.20 -0.30 -44.65
C LEU A 110 -49.42 -1.78 -44.27
N GLY A 111 -48.32 -2.50 -44.05
CA GLY A 111 -48.29 -3.88 -43.59
C GLY A 111 -46.94 -4.26 -42.95
N ASP A 112 -47.00 -4.91 -41.79
CA ASP A 112 -45.91 -5.65 -41.13
C ASP A 112 -44.57 -4.96 -40.74
N MET A 113 -44.47 -3.63 -40.76
CA MET A 113 -43.26 -2.94 -40.24
C MET A 113 -43.22 -2.68 -38.72
N CYS A 114 -44.36 -2.77 -38.01
CA CYS A 114 -44.39 -2.66 -36.53
C CYS A 114 -44.31 -4.01 -35.80
N THR A 115 -44.40 -5.13 -36.54
CA THR A 115 -44.41 -6.52 -36.03
C THR A 115 -43.06 -7.22 -36.15
N ARG A 116 -42.08 -6.60 -36.84
CA ARG A 116 -40.76 -7.17 -37.09
C ARG A 116 -39.90 -7.15 -35.82
N ARG A 117 -40.12 -8.15 -34.95
CA ARG A 117 -39.34 -8.40 -33.73
C ARG A 117 -37.83 -8.24 -34.02
N PRO A 118 -37.08 -7.47 -33.22
CA PRO A 118 -35.65 -7.27 -33.47
C PRO A 118 -34.94 -8.62 -33.56
N SER A 119 -34.12 -8.81 -34.59
CA SER A 119 -33.56 -10.13 -34.88
C SER A 119 -32.70 -10.61 -33.71
N LYS A 120 -32.71 -11.93 -33.47
CA LYS A 120 -32.02 -12.57 -32.34
C LYS A 120 -30.56 -12.11 -32.22
N GLU A 121 -29.89 -11.95 -33.36
CA GLU A 121 -28.49 -11.51 -33.48
C GLU A 121 -28.30 -10.04 -33.06
N VAL A 122 -29.21 -9.13 -33.44
CA VAL A 122 -29.18 -7.73 -33.00
C VAL A 122 -29.39 -7.65 -31.49
N ILE A 123 -30.35 -8.41 -30.94
CA ILE A 123 -30.57 -8.49 -29.49
C ILE A 123 -29.31 -9.01 -28.79
N VAL A 124 -28.74 -10.15 -29.22
CA VAL A 124 -27.53 -10.76 -28.66
C VAL A 124 -26.34 -9.79 -28.71
N SER A 125 -26.10 -9.18 -29.86
CA SER A 125 -25.06 -8.18 -30.06
C SER A 125 -25.24 -7.00 -29.12
N HIS A 126 -26.45 -6.42 -29.03
CA HIS A 126 -26.67 -5.24 -28.20
C HIS A 126 -26.67 -5.57 -26.69
N ALA A 127 -27.20 -6.72 -26.27
CA ALA A 127 -27.28 -7.18 -24.89
C ALA A 127 -25.93 -7.61 -24.27
N THR A 128 -24.98 -8.06 -25.10
CA THR A 128 -23.63 -8.43 -24.65
C THR A 128 -22.97 -7.27 -23.89
N ILE A 129 -22.48 -7.54 -22.67
CA ILE A 129 -21.90 -6.53 -21.76
C ILE A 129 -20.37 -6.46 -21.93
N TYR A 130 -19.69 -7.60 -21.82
CA TYR A 130 -18.23 -7.70 -21.87
C TYR A 130 -17.72 -8.23 -23.21
N GLY A 131 -16.51 -7.82 -23.61
CA GLY A 131 -15.75 -8.38 -24.73
C GLY A 131 -15.89 -7.69 -26.09
N LYS A 132 -16.89 -6.82 -26.28
CA LYS A 132 -17.28 -6.19 -27.57
C LYS A 132 -16.17 -5.56 -28.42
N ARG A 133 -15.06 -5.13 -27.81
CA ARG A 133 -13.90 -4.53 -28.48
C ARG A 133 -12.58 -5.00 -27.87
N SER A 134 -12.53 -6.25 -27.37
CA SER A 134 -11.33 -6.79 -26.72
C SER A 134 -10.94 -8.16 -27.28
N SER A 135 -9.67 -8.30 -27.64
CA SER A 135 -9.05 -9.57 -28.01
C SER A 135 -8.73 -10.47 -26.80
N ARG A 136 -8.91 -10.00 -25.56
CA ARG A 136 -8.63 -10.79 -24.35
C ARG A 136 -9.72 -11.85 -24.15
N PRO A 137 -9.37 -13.12 -23.84
CA PRO A 137 -10.36 -14.11 -23.43
C PRO A 137 -11.16 -13.64 -22.21
N LEU A 138 -12.49 -13.80 -22.29
CA LEU A 138 -13.41 -13.52 -21.18
C LEU A 138 -13.25 -14.53 -20.05
N THR A 139 -13.24 -14.03 -18.81
CA THR A 139 -13.32 -14.84 -17.59
C THR A 139 -14.70 -15.51 -17.46
N GLY A 140 -14.79 -16.54 -16.62
CA GLY A 140 -16.05 -17.26 -16.40
C GLY A 140 -17.19 -16.39 -15.86
N TYR A 141 -16.89 -15.30 -15.14
CA TYR A 141 -17.91 -14.34 -14.68
C TYR A 141 -18.42 -13.48 -15.85
N GLU A 142 -17.51 -12.95 -16.67
CA GLU A 142 -17.85 -12.11 -17.82
C GLU A 142 -18.68 -12.88 -18.86
N LYS A 143 -18.39 -14.18 -19.06
CA LYS A 143 -19.21 -15.09 -19.89
C LYS A 143 -20.60 -15.30 -19.30
N ALA A 144 -20.70 -15.71 -18.04
CA ALA A 144 -21.98 -16.01 -17.41
C ALA A 144 -22.89 -14.76 -17.25
N ILE A 145 -22.31 -13.56 -17.05
CA ILE A 145 -23.06 -12.30 -17.12
C ILE A 145 -23.57 -12.03 -18.54
N ASN A 146 -22.75 -12.22 -19.57
CA ASN A 146 -23.20 -12.05 -20.97
C ASN A 146 -24.35 -13.02 -21.28
N GLU A 147 -24.23 -14.29 -20.90
CA GLU A 147 -25.27 -15.31 -21.07
C GLU A 147 -26.57 -14.93 -20.33
N ALA A 148 -26.49 -14.48 -19.07
CA ALA A 148 -27.64 -14.02 -18.30
C ALA A 148 -28.30 -12.76 -18.91
N ALA A 149 -27.51 -11.79 -19.36
CA ALA A 149 -27.99 -10.56 -20.01
C ALA A 149 -28.65 -10.85 -21.37
N ILE A 150 -28.06 -11.74 -22.18
CA ILE A 150 -28.64 -12.18 -23.46
C ILE A 150 -29.98 -12.86 -23.22
N HIS A 151 -30.09 -13.79 -22.25
CA HIS A 151 -31.36 -14.45 -21.94
C HIS A 151 -32.46 -13.46 -21.50
N LEU A 152 -32.12 -12.47 -20.67
CA LEU A 152 -33.07 -11.44 -20.26
C LEU A 152 -33.50 -10.53 -21.42
N ALA A 153 -32.56 -10.11 -22.27
CA ALA A 153 -32.86 -9.27 -23.44
C ALA A 153 -33.64 -10.01 -24.55
N LEU A 154 -33.53 -11.34 -24.64
CA LEU A 154 -34.35 -12.16 -25.53
C LEU A 154 -35.78 -12.35 -25.02
N GLN A 155 -35.99 -12.26 -23.69
CA GLN A 155 -37.32 -12.28 -23.06
C GLN A 155 -37.99 -10.90 -23.09
N ASP A 156 -37.21 -9.84 -22.82
CA ASP A 156 -37.64 -8.44 -22.84
C ASP A 156 -36.61 -7.57 -23.59
N PRO A 157 -36.84 -7.32 -24.90
CA PRO A 157 -35.95 -6.50 -25.72
C PRO A 157 -35.84 -5.03 -25.27
N SER A 158 -36.76 -4.52 -24.43
CA SER A 158 -36.69 -3.13 -23.96
C SER A 158 -35.49 -2.88 -23.04
N LEU A 159 -35.07 -3.91 -22.28
CA LEU A 159 -33.90 -3.86 -21.39
C LEU A 159 -32.59 -3.59 -22.13
N VAL A 160 -32.54 -3.79 -23.45
CA VAL A 160 -31.37 -3.51 -24.27
C VAL A 160 -30.99 -2.02 -24.25
N VAL A 161 -31.97 -1.14 -24.07
CA VAL A 161 -31.84 0.32 -23.99
C VAL A 161 -31.10 0.72 -22.70
N ASN A 162 -31.61 0.32 -21.52
CA ASN A 162 -30.94 0.60 -20.25
C ASN A 162 -29.96 -0.52 -19.87
N LYS A 163 -28.69 -0.31 -20.22
CA LYS A 163 -27.59 -1.24 -19.92
C LYS A 163 -27.28 -1.40 -18.43
N GLY A 164 -27.61 -0.40 -17.60
CA GLY A 164 -27.46 -0.49 -16.14
C GLY A 164 -28.40 -1.54 -15.57
N ASP A 165 -29.71 -1.35 -15.79
CA ASP A 165 -30.76 -2.28 -15.35
C ASP A 165 -30.55 -3.70 -15.90
N LEU A 166 -30.17 -3.83 -17.18
CA LEU A 166 -29.89 -5.13 -17.78
C LEU A 166 -28.72 -5.84 -17.08
N PHE A 167 -27.64 -5.12 -16.76
CA PHE A 167 -26.50 -5.67 -16.03
C PHE A 167 -26.87 -6.04 -14.58
N GLU A 168 -27.66 -5.21 -13.88
CA GLU A 168 -28.12 -5.54 -12.52
C GLU A 168 -29.06 -6.75 -12.50
N ARG A 169 -30.02 -6.82 -13.43
CA ARG A 169 -30.92 -7.97 -13.58
C ARG A 169 -30.14 -9.23 -13.95
N ALA A 170 -29.15 -9.14 -14.84
CA ALA A 170 -28.27 -10.25 -15.20
C ALA A 170 -27.43 -10.74 -14.01
N LYS A 171 -26.85 -9.82 -13.22
CA LYS A 171 -26.10 -10.14 -12.01
C LYS A 171 -26.98 -10.76 -10.92
N ARG A 172 -28.21 -10.26 -10.75
CA ARG A 172 -29.21 -10.81 -9.82
C ARG A 172 -29.59 -12.23 -10.21
N LYS A 173 -29.95 -12.44 -11.49
CA LYS A 173 -30.22 -13.77 -12.05
C LYS A 173 -29.04 -14.71 -11.83
N LEU A 174 -27.82 -14.31 -12.21
CA LEU A 174 -26.62 -15.13 -12.08
C LEU A 174 -26.36 -15.59 -10.63
N LEU A 175 -26.67 -14.75 -9.64
CA LEU A 175 -26.56 -15.12 -8.22
C LEU A 175 -27.71 -16.02 -7.73
N MET A 176 -28.92 -15.87 -8.27
CA MET A 176 -30.05 -16.80 -8.02
C MET A 176 -29.79 -18.17 -8.65
N ASP A 177 -29.18 -18.21 -9.83
CA ASP A 177 -28.72 -19.41 -10.54
C ASP A 177 -27.49 -20.07 -9.83
N GLY A 178 -27.12 -19.62 -8.62
CA GLY A 178 -26.13 -20.26 -7.76
C GLY A 178 -24.66 -19.96 -8.12
N TYR A 179 -24.37 -18.95 -8.93
CA TYR A 179 -23.00 -18.67 -9.37
C TYR A 179 -22.05 -18.36 -8.22
N GLN A 180 -21.14 -19.29 -7.95
CA GLN A 180 -20.08 -19.11 -6.97
C GLN A 180 -18.90 -18.35 -7.60
N TYR A 181 -18.62 -17.14 -7.12
CA TYR A 181 -17.40 -16.42 -7.46
C TYR A 181 -16.16 -17.29 -7.19
N LYS A 182 -15.19 -17.28 -8.12
CA LYS A 182 -13.90 -17.97 -7.95
C LYS A 182 -13.09 -17.34 -6.81
N ARG A 183 -13.38 -17.75 -5.57
CA ARG A 183 -12.61 -17.41 -4.38
C ARG A 183 -11.17 -17.87 -4.60
N GLY A 184 -10.22 -16.94 -4.59
CA GLY A 184 -8.82 -17.27 -4.81
C GLY A 184 -8.34 -18.33 -3.81
N LYS A 185 -7.61 -19.34 -4.29
CA LYS A 185 -6.97 -20.34 -3.41
C LYS A 185 -6.11 -19.58 -2.40
N SER A 186 -6.43 -19.68 -1.11
CA SER A 186 -5.67 -18.96 -0.10
C SER A 186 -4.21 -19.42 -0.14
N ARG A 187 -3.28 -18.46 -0.26
CA ARG A 187 -1.84 -18.73 -0.28
C ARG A 187 -1.31 -19.24 1.08
N SER A 188 -2.18 -19.33 2.10
CA SER A 188 -1.85 -19.71 3.49
C SER A 188 -2.18 -21.15 3.89
N LYS A 189 -2.70 -22.01 3.00
CA LYS A 189 -2.86 -23.46 3.28
C LYS A 189 -2.28 -24.34 2.19
N LEU A 190 -0.97 -24.64 2.30
CA LEU A 190 -0.36 -25.83 1.70
C LEU A 190 -0.45 -27.00 2.69
N THR A 191 -1.67 -27.39 3.03
CA THR A 191 -1.98 -28.64 3.70
C THR A 191 -2.83 -29.44 2.73
N LYS A 192 -2.25 -30.49 2.11
CA LYS A 192 -3.04 -31.48 1.37
C LYS A 192 -3.85 -32.26 2.41
N GLU A 193 -5.12 -31.91 2.57
CA GLU A 193 -6.05 -32.67 3.39
C GLU A 193 -6.39 -33.96 2.62
N VAL A 194 -5.67 -35.05 2.94
CA VAL A 194 -6.19 -36.41 2.78
C VAL A 194 -7.19 -36.59 3.91
N ALA A 195 -8.46 -36.80 3.58
CA ALA A 195 -9.52 -36.89 4.57
C ALA A 195 -9.46 -38.25 5.29
N ILE A 196 -9.10 -38.22 6.57
CA ILE A 196 -9.36 -39.30 7.54
C ILE A 196 -9.96 -38.64 8.79
N PRO A 197 -11.13 -39.08 9.27
CA PRO A 197 -11.71 -38.56 10.50
C PRO A 197 -11.06 -39.15 11.75
N SER A 198 -11.11 -38.38 12.84
CA SER A 198 -10.73 -38.72 14.23
C SER A 198 -9.24 -38.67 14.63
N CYS A 199 -9.07 -38.34 15.92
CA CYS A 199 -7.90 -38.49 16.79
C CYS A 199 -6.71 -37.50 16.75
N SER A 200 -6.03 -37.47 17.91
CA SER A 200 -4.69 -36.97 18.25
C SER A 200 -4.21 -35.60 17.71
N ARG A 201 -4.36 -34.60 18.58
CA ARG A 201 -3.56 -33.35 18.64
C ARG A 201 -2.05 -33.64 18.87
N SER A 202 -1.28 -34.05 17.85
CA SER A 202 0.19 -33.95 17.88
C SER A 202 0.86 -34.12 16.51
N THR A 203 1.58 -33.09 16.03
CA THR A 203 2.65 -33.12 14.98
C THR A 203 3.15 -31.70 14.62
N ARG A 204 3.68 -30.93 15.59
CA ARG A 204 4.21 -29.57 15.32
C ARG A 204 5.68 -29.53 14.87
N SER A 205 6.47 -30.57 15.14
CA SER A 205 7.93 -30.60 14.96
C SER A 205 8.41 -30.61 13.51
N SER A 206 7.87 -31.48 12.65
CA SER A 206 8.38 -31.71 11.28
C SER A 206 8.32 -30.47 10.38
N THR A 207 7.33 -29.59 10.58
CA THR A 207 7.17 -28.38 9.75
C THR A 207 8.18 -27.27 10.07
N ALA A 208 8.78 -27.27 11.26
CA ALA A 208 9.71 -26.21 11.70
C ALA A 208 10.99 -26.18 10.83
N SER A 209 11.59 -27.34 10.57
CA SER A 209 12.78 -27.47 9.71
C SER A 209 12.51 -27.00 8.27
N SER A 210 11.38 -27.42 7.67
CA SER A 210 10.98 -26.99 6.32
C SER A 210 10.78 -25.47 6.23
N GLN A 211 10.19 -24.86 7.27
CA GLN A 211 10.08 -23.40 7.36
C GLN A 211 11.44 -22.72 7.55
N HIS A 212 12.33 -23.27 8.38
CA HIS A 212 13.68 -22.75 8.57
C HIS A 212 14.47 -22.71 7.25
N TRP A 213 14.52 -23.81 6.51
CA TRP A 213 15.15 -23.86 5.18
C TRP A 213 14.54 -22.85 4.20
N THR A 214 13.23 -22.61 4.27
CA THR A 214 12.54 -21.60 3.46
C THR A 214 12.92 -20.17 3.87
N ARG A 215 13.09 -19.88 5.17
CA ARG A 215 13.58 -18.59 5.68
C ARG A 215 15.03 -18.36 5.25
N LEU A 216 15.90 -19.36 5.38
CA LEU A 216 17.32 -19.29 5.00
C LEU A 216 17.50 -19.04 3.50
N LYS A 217 16.79 -19.79 2.63
CA LYS A 217 16.81 -19.56 1.18
C LYS A 217 16.36 -18.15 0.79
N ARG A 218 15.41 -17.55 1.52
CA ARG A 218 15.00 -16.14 1.32
C ARG A 218 16.07 -15.15 1.78
N LYS A 219 16.76 -15.40 2.90
CA LYS A 219 17.90 -14.57 3.36
C LYS A 219 19.02 -14.57 2.30
N MET A 220 19.46 -15.74 1.87
CA MET A 220 20.51 -15.89 0.84
C MET A 220 20.12 -15.24 -0.51
N HIS A 221 18.85 -15.32 -0.90
CA HIS A 221 18.38 -14.66 -2.12
C HIS A 221 18.36 -13.12 -1.97
N ALA A 222 17.88 -12.59 -0.84
CA ALA A 222 17.87 -11.15 -0.59
C ALA A 222 19.29 -10.57 -0.54
N GLN A 223 20.22 -11.27 0.12
CA GLN A 223 21.64 -10.93 0.16
C GLN A 223 22.23 -10.85 -1.26
N ARG A 224 22.07 -11.90 -2.08
CA ARG A 224 22.56 -11.91 -3.47
C ARG A 224 21.99 -10.78 -4.33
N VAL A 225 20.74 -10.40 -4.09
CA VAL A 225 20.09 -9.27 -4.78
C VAL A 225 20.66 -7.91 -4.34
N SER A 226 21.11 -7.78 -3.09
CA SER A 226 21.87 -6.60 -2.64
C SER A 226 23.30 -6.60 -3.19
N GLU A 227 24.03 -7.72 -3.13
CA GLU A 227 25.39 -7.86 -3.68
C GLU A 227 25.42 -7.49 -5.17
N ALA A 228 24.52 -8.06 -5.98
CA ALA A 228 24.39 -7.72 -7.40
C ALA A 228 23.98 -6.26 -7.64
N ARG A 229 23.19 -5.64 -6.73
CA ARG A 229 22.87 -4.21 -6.80
C ARG A 229 24.08 -3.34 -6.49
N GLN A 230 24.86 -3.68 -5.46
CA GLN A 230 26.07 -2.97 -5.07
C GLN A 230 27.14 -3.05 -6.17
N GLN A 231 27.32 -4.23 -6.78
CA GLN A 231 28.17 -4.41 -7.98
C GLN A 231 27.71 -3.50 -9.14
N LYS A 232 26.41 -3.52 -9.49
CA LYS A 232 25.88 -2.65 -10.57
C LYS A 232 26.01 -1.16 -10.24
N ILE A 233 25.85 -0.74 -8.97
CA ILE A 233 26.13 0.63 -8.52
C ILE A 233 27.61 0.98 -8.75
N HIS A 234 28.54 0.09 -8.38
CA HIS A 234 29.98 0.30 -8.60
C HIS A 234 30.30 0.43 -10.09
N THR A 235 29.83 -0.50 -10.94
CA THR A 235 30.08 -0.45 -12.40
C THR A 235 29.56 0.85 -13.03
N LEU A 236 28.37 1.30 -12.64
CA LEU A 236 27.82 2.57 -13.13
C LEU A 236 28.60 3.80 -12.65
N GLN A 237 29.15 3.76 -11.42
CA GLN A 237 30.02 4.82 -10.92
C GLN A 237 31.32 4.86 -11.72
N THR A 238 32.02 3.73 -11.89
CA THR A 238 33.23 3.66 -12.72
C THR A 238 32.99 4.15 -14.15
N GLN A 239 31.85 3.82 -14.76
CA GLN A 239 31.48 4.34 -16.09
C GLN A 239 31.31 5.88 -16.11
N LEU A 240 30.72 6.46 -15.07
CA LEU A 240 30.56 7.91 -14.94
C LEU A 240 31.92 8.59 -14.71
N ASP A 241 32.78 8.01 -13.87
CA ASP A 241 34.12 8.50 -13.58
C ASP A 241 35.02 8.42 -14.84
N ASP A 242 34.96 7.33 -15.61
CA ASP A 242 35.62 7.19 -16.93
C ASP A 242 35.14 8.24 -17.95
N MET A 243 33.83 8.56 -17.95
CA MET A 243 33.26 9.62 -18.79
C MET A 243 33.67 11.03 -18.35
N LEU A 244 34.14 11.22 -17.11
CA LEU A 244 34.70 12.49 -16.63
C LEU A 244 36.21 12.57 -16.86
N ALA A 245 36.94 11.46 -16.69
CA ALA A 245 38.38 11.38 -16.90
C ALA A 245 38.79 11.49 -18.38
N LYS A 246 37.93 11.08 -19.31
CA LYS A 246 38.14 11.25 -20.76
C LYS A 246 38.12 12.73 -21.15
N ARG A 247 39.33 13.31 -21.23
CA ARG A 247 39.59 14.68 -21.67
C ARG A 247 38.95 14.93 -23.03
N GLN A 248 37.96 15.81 -23.07
CA GLN A 248 37.17 16.10 -24.26
C GLN A 248 38.06 16.75 -25.35
N PRO A 249 38.03 16.28 -26.61
CA PRO A 249 38.39 17.12 -27.74
C PRO A 249 37.30 18.20 -27.94
N PRO A 250 37.49 19.19 -28.83
CA PRO A 250 36.39 20.05 -29.26
C PRO A 250 35.33 19.21 -30.01
N MET A 251 34.29 18.78 -29.28
CA MET A 251 33.13 18.05 -29.78
C MET A 251 32.05 19.02 -30.29
N ASP A 252 31.21 18.58 -31.22
CA ASP A 252 30.06 19.38 -31.67
C ASP A 252 29.04 19.59 -30.54
N HIS A 253 28.31 20.70 -30.58
CA HIS A 253 27.36 21.08 -29.53
C HIS A 253 26.30 19.99 -29.25
N GLU A 254 25.81 19.33 -30.30
CA GLU A 254 24.85 18.22 -30.21
C GLU A 254 25.46 16.97 -29.54
N GLN A 255 26.74 16.66 -29.81
CA GLN A 255 27.45 15.54 -29.19
C GLN A 255 27.68 15.81 -27.68
N HIS A 256 27.97 17.06 -27.31
CA HIS A 256 28.09 17.46 -25.90
C HIS A 256 26.75 17.31 -25.16
N ILE A 257 25.62 17.71 -25.78
CA ILE A 257 24.28 17.49 -25.22
C ILE A 257 24.00 15.99 -25.04
N ALA A 258 24.33 15.15 -26.04
CA ALA A 258 24.12 13.71 -25.97
C ALA A 258 24.91 13.05 -24.81
N GLN A 259 26.20 13.37 -24.66
CA GLN A 259 27.02 12.85 -23.55
C GLN A 259 26.54 13.35 -22.18
N GLN A 260 26.05 14.59 -22.09
CA GLN A 260 25.50 15.11 -20.84
C GLN A 260 24.20 14.39 -20.46
N ALA A 261 23.32 14.10 -21.42
CA ALA A 261 22.11 13.30 -21.21
C ALA A 261 22.43 11.85 -20.79
N GLU A 262 23.50 11.25 -21.33
CA GLU A 262 24.00 9.93 -20.93
C GLU A 262 24.51 9.93 -19.48
N ARG A 263 25.38 10.88 -19.11
CA ARG A 263 25.86 11.07 -17.72
C ARG A 263 24.70 11.23 -16.74
N GLU A 264 23.71 12.05 -17.10
CA GLU A 264 22.49 12.21 -16.30
C GLU A 264 21.68 10.90 -16.17
N SER A 265 21.60 10.10 -17.23
CA SER A 265 20.92 8.79 -17.22
C SER A 265 21.60 7.82 -16.25
N LEU A 266 22.93 7.71 -16.31
CA LEU A 266 23.74 6.92 -15.39
C LEU A 266 23.55 7.39 -13.94
N ALA A 267 23.60 8.70 -13.68
CA ALA A 267 23.36 9.28 -12.36
C ALA A 267 21.95 8.96 -11.82
N LYS A 268 20.92 9.03 -12.68
CA LYS A 268 19.53 8.67 -12.34
C LYS A 268 19.38 7.17 -12.03
N GLU A 269 20.11 6.28 -12.75
CA GLU A 269 20.14 4.85 -12.41
C GLU A 269 20.87 4.59 -11.07
N ILE A 270 22.04 5.19 -10.85
CA ILE A 270 22.79 5.08 -9.58
C ILE A 270 21.92 5.54 -8.41
N ALA A 271 21.23 6.68 -8.52
CA ALA A 271 20.35 7.21 -7.48
C ALA A 271 19.18 6.25 -7.17
N LYS A 272 18.55 5.69 -8.22
CA LYS A 272 17.48 4.68 -8.13
C LYS A 272 17.95 3.41 -7.42
N LEU A 273 19.14 2.91 -7.74
CA LEU A 273 19.70 1.73 -7.08
C LEU A 273 20.10 2.03 -5.62
N LYS A 274 20.78 3.16 -5.35
CA LYS A 274 21.10 3.59 -3.97
C LYS A 274 19.85 3.83 -3.11
N ALA A 275 18.72 4.23 -3.71
CA ALA A 275 17.43 4.31 -3.01
C ALA A 275 16.84 2.93 -2.67
N GLN A 276 16.94 1.95 -3.59
CA GLN A 276 16.55 0.56 -3.29
C GLN A 276 17.44 -0.07 -2.20
N GLU A 277 18.74 0.24 -2.20
CA GLU A 277 19.68 -0.30 -1.22
C GLU A 277 19.41 0.24 0.19
N ARG A 278 19.23 1.55 0.34
CA ARG A 278 18.80 2.17 1.62
C ARG A 278 17.49 1.55 2.12
N LYS A 279 16.54 1.25 1.22
CA LYS A 279 15.30 0.56 1.57
C LYS A 279 15.53 -0.88 2.05
N HIS A 280 16.45 -1.63 1.44
CA HIS A 280 16.82 -2.97 1.92
C HIS A 280 17.49 -2.92 3.30
N GLN A 281 18.48 -2.04 3.48
CA GLN A 281 19.17 -1.82 4.75
C GLN A 281 18.21 -1.40 5.87
N TRP A 282 17.23 -0.54 5.58
CA TRP A 282 16.17 -0.18 6.53
C TRP A 282 15.31 -1.39 6.93
N TYR A 283 14.92 -2.25 5.98
CA TYR A 283 14.17 -3.47 6.30
C TYR A 283 14.97 -4.44 7.16
N GLU A 284 16.26 -4.68 6.86
CA GLU A 284 17.09 -5.58 7.66
C GLU A 284 17.39 -5.00 9.06
N ARG A 285 17.66 -3.69 9.19
CA ARG A 285 17.81 -3.04 10.51
C ARG A 285 16.54 -3.15 11.35
N ARG A 286 15.39 -2.70 10.79
CA ARG A 286 14.08 -2.81 11.45
C ARG A 286 13.67 -4.27 11.71
N LYS A 287 14.28 -5.25 11.06
CA LYS A 287 14.05 -6.69 11.27
C LYS A 287 14.96 -7.25 12.37
N ALA A 288 16.23 -6.83 12.43
CA ALA A 288 17.13 -7.14 13.54
C ALA A 288 16.57 -6.59 14.87
N GLU A 289 16.12 -5.33 14.88
CA GLU A 289 15.45 -4.71 16.04
C GLU A 289 14.27 -5.55 16.58
N ARG A 290 13.46 -6.16 15.70
CA ARG A 290 12.31 -7.00 16.07
C ARG A 290 12.64 -8.48 16.31
N CYS A 291 13.92 -8.85 16.29
CA CYS A 291 14.38 -10.19 16.63
C CYS A 291 15.46 -10.19 17.74
N GLY A 292 15.95 -9.01 18.15
CA GLY A 292 16.93 -8.87 19.22
C GLY A 292 16.35 -8.86 20.65
N GLU A 293 15.03 -8.98 20.78
CA GLU A 293 14.30 -8.93 22.06
C GLU A 293 13.98 -10.35 22.62
N GLU A 294 14.30 -11.40 21.87
CA GLU A 294 14.15 -12.82 22.27
C GLU A 294 15.52 -13.54 22.40
N GLN A 295 16.62 -12.81 22.68
CA GLN A 295 17.96 -13.42 22.80
C GLN A 295 18.85 -12.80 23.90
N LEU A 296 18.25 -12.57 25.06
CA LEU A 296 18.92 -12.68 26.37
C LEU A 296 18.17 -13.76 27.18
N ASP A 297 18.77 -14.23 28.27
CA ASP A 297 18.21 -15.26 29.17
C ASP A 297 18.02 -16.68 28.58
N ASP A 298 19.09 -17.26 28.01
CA ASP A 298 19.27 -18.72 28.11
C ASP A 298 20.78 -19.09 28.22
N ASN A 299 21.35 -18.80 29.40
CA ASN A 299 22.72 -19.19 29.77
C ASN A 299 22.67 -20.32 30.81
N SER A 300 22.60 -21.58 30.36
CA SER A 300 22.97 -22.74 31.17
C SER A 300 23.28 -24.00 30.35
N SER A 301 24.37 -24.67 30.75
CA SER A 301 24.66 -26.10 30.53
C SER A 301 24.58 -26.68 29.10
N SER A 302 25.70 -26.65 28.38
CA SER A 302 26.36 -27.90 27.97
C SER A 302 27.86 -27.69 27.73
N SER A 303 28.70 -28.58 28.27
CA SER A 303 30.15 -28.47 28.26
C SER A 303 30.82 -29.36 27.22
N ALA A 304 31.92 -28.88 26.65
CA ALA A 304 33.08 -29.63 26.16
C ALA A 304 32.87 -30.91 25.34
N ALA A 305 33.27 -30.85 24.06
CA ALA A 305 33.85 -31.99 23.35
C ALA A 305 35.06 -31.49 22.54
N SER A 306 36.21 -32.13 22.70
CA SER A 306 37.43 -31.84 21.92
C SER A 306 37.54 -32.85 20.77
N SER A 307 38.02 -32.41 19.62
CA SER A 307 38.63 -33.29 18.62
C SER A 307 39.57 -32.49 17.73
N SER A 308 40.86 -32.66 17.95
CA SER A 308 41.92 -32.24 17.02
C SER A 308 42.05 -33.27 15.90
N GLU A 309 42.23 -32.81 14.66
CA GLU A 309 43.00 -33.54 13.65
C GLU A 309 43.94 -32.54 12.95
N GLU A 310 45.09 -33.03 12.54
CA GLU A 310 46.24 -32.25 12.11
C GLU A 310 46.26 -32.06 10.59
N ASN A 311 47.02 -31.07 10.10
CA ASN A 311 47.67 -31.06 8.79
C ASN A 311 48.64 -29.88 8.75
N GLU A 312 49.91 -30.14 9.06
CA GLU A 312 51.01 -29.28 8.62
C GLU A 312 51.32 -29.63 7.16
N ASP A 313 51.62 -28.66 6.29
CA ASP A 313 52.94 -28.67 5.63
C ASP A 313 53.35 -27.37 4.91
N MET A 314 54.66 -27.25 4.75
CA MET A 314 55.50 -26.34 3.94
C MET A 314 54.91 -25.22 3.06
N ILE A 315 55.27 -23.98 3.42
CA ILE A 315 56.35 -23.18 2.77
C ILE A 315 56.50 -23.29 1.23
N GLU A 316 56.35 -22.15 0.53
CA GLU A 316 57.43 -21.63 -0.32
C GLU A 316 57.48 -20.08 -0.28
N GLU A 317 58.66 -19.51 -0.47
CA GLU A 317 59.04 -18.10 -0.25
C GLU A 317 59.61 -17.50 -1.54
N SER A 318 59.27 -16.25 -1.89
CA SER A 318 60.20 -15.40 -2.66
C SER A 318 59.86 -13.90 -2.69
N ASN A 319 60.86 -13.11 -2.29
CA ASN A 319 61.26 -11.81 -2.86
C ASN A 319 60.33 -10.59 -2.72
N ALA A 320 60.66 -9.78 -1.71
CA ALA A 320 60.51 -8.31 -1.75
C ALA A 320 61.48 -7.66 -2.77
N VAL A 321 61.49 -6.32 -2.84
CA VAL A 321 62.70 -5.46 -2.71
C VAL A 321 62.26 -3.97 -2.65
N ASP A 322 62.86 -3.21 -1.71
CA ASP A 322 63.00 -1.73 -1.64
C ASP A 322 61.76 -0.79 -1.56
N ARG A 323 61.79 0.35 -0.83
CA ARG A 323 62.69 0.89 0.23
C ARG A 323 62.12 2.19 0.83
N PHE A 324 62.59 2.57 2.03
CA PHE A 324 62.64 3.94 2.59
C PHE A 324 61.29 4.67 2.90
N PHE A 325 61.20 5.65 3.82
CA PHE A 325 62.25 6.41 4.54
C PHE A 325 61.89 6.66 6.03
N GLU A 326 62.92 6.59 6.89
CA GLU A 326 63.07 7.12 8.28
C GLU A 326 62.12 6.81 9.46
N HIS A 327 62.72 6.94 10.66
CA HIS A 327 62.11 6.80 11.98
C HIS A 327 62.06 8.15 12.70
N THR A 328 61.01 8.42 13.48
CA THR A 328 61.13 9.20 14.72
C THR A 328 60.30 8.56 15.82
N SER A 329 60.85 8.51 17.04
CA SER A 329 60.24 7.88 18.21
C SER A 329 60.11 8.90 19.35
N LEU A 330 59.03 8.81 20.15
CA LEU A 330 59.05 8.68 21.62
C LEU A 330 57.71 9.02 22.31
N SER A 331 57.61 8.56 23.56
CA SER A 331 56.77 9.02 24.66
C SER A 331 55.23 8.88 24.60
N THR A 332 54.77 7.74 25.11
CA THR A 332 53.95 7.62 26.34
C THR A 332 53.26 8.90 26.89
N HIS A 333 51.95 8.85 27.10
CA HIS A 333 51.33 8.68 28.43
C HIS A 333 49.78 8.69 28.41
N SER A 334 49.19 7.93 29.35
CA SER A 334 47.77 7.93 29.77
C SER A 334 47.70 7.38 31.21
N PRO A 335 46.61 7.58 31.99
CA PRO A 335 45.64 8.70 32.02
C PRO A 335 45.85 9.52 33.33
N PRO A 336 44.85 10.19 33.95
CA PRO A 336 43.93 9.48 34.85
C PRO A 336 42.48 10.02 34.89
N SER A 337 41.61 9.30 35.60
CA SER A 337 40.24 9.68 35.95
C SER A 337 40.09 9.98 37.45
N LEU A 338 39.41 11.06 37.85
CA LEU A 338 38.99 11.28 39.25
C LEU A 338 37.62 12.00 39.37
N THR A 339 36.72 11.36 40.11
CA THR A 339 35.63 11.93 40.92
C THR A 339 36.13 12.08 42.39
N PRO A 340 35.40 12.63 43.40
CA PRO A 340 33.97 13.01 43.49
C PRO A 340 33.82 14.55 43.77
N ASP A 341 32.95 15.17 44.58
CA ASP A 341 31.99 14.72 45.63
C ASP A 341 30.81 15.75 45.83
N PRO A 342 30.11 15.98 46.98
CA PRO A 342 28.64 16.13 46.96
C PRO A 342 28.11 17.44 47.64
N THR A 343 26.90 17.39 48.23
CA THR A 343 26.19 18.41 49.07
C THR A 343 25.41 19.51 48.31
N PHE A 344 24.22 20.01 48.71
CA PHE A 344 23.17 19.54 49.67
C PHE A 344 21.80 20.22 49.37
N PHE A 345 20.77 19.90 50.17
CA PHE A 345 19.41 20.50 50.29
C PHE A 345 18.35 20.21 49.20
N GLY A 346 17.12 19.90 49.66
CA GLY A 346 15.94 19.73 48.79
C GLY A 346 14.71 19.01 49.35
N SER A 347 14.63 18.69 50.65
CA SER A 347 13.53 17.88 51.22
C SER A 347 12.15 18.54 51.13
N ARG A 348 11.14 17.79 50.66
CA ARG A 348 9.72 18.04 50.96
C ARG A 348 8.82 16.81 50.78
N ASP A 349 8.44 16.24 51.91
CA ASP A 349 7.14 15.67 52.32
C ASP A 349 6.28 14.86 51.32
N MET A 350 5.96 13.64 51.77
CA MET A 350 4.85 12.79 51.29
C MET A 350 3.48 13.45 51.50
N PRO A 351 2.46 13.02 50.73
CA PRO A 351 1.50 12.12 51.37
C PRO A 351 1.27 10.80 50.62
N LEU A 352 1.13 9.73 51.39
CA LEU A 352 0.59 8.44 50.92
C LEU A 352 -0.87 8.61 50.49
N PHE A 353 -1.27 7.97 49.39
CA PHE A 353 -2.68 7.78 49.05
C PHE A 353 -3.00 6.29 48.84
N SER A 354 -4.10 5.85 49.43
CA SER A 354 -4.41 4.42 49.63
C SER A 354 -4.98 3.74 48.39
N SER A 355 -4.59 2.50 48.16
CA SER A 355 -5.18 1.62 47.14
C SER A 355 -6.68 1.37 47.41
N PRO A 356 -7.59 1.62 46.46
CA PRO A 356 -8.98 1.24 46.59
C PRO A 356 -9.16 -0.27 46.34
N SER A 357 -9.46 -1.01 47.39
CA SER A 357 -10.00 -2.38 47.24
C SER A 357 -11.45 -2.30 46.77
N SER A 358 -11.80 -2.98 45.68
CA SER A 358 -13.18 -3.03 45.20
C SER A 358 -13.56 -4.40 44.64
N MET A 359 -14.42 -5.06 45.42
CA MET A 359 -15.28 -6.21 45.14
C MET A 359 -15.35 -6.71 43.68
N HIS A 360 -15.05 -8.00 43.49
CA HIS A 360 -15.88 -8.80 42.59
C HIS A 360 -17.31 -8.86 43.15
N GLN A 361 -18.31 -8.66 42.30
CA GLN A 361 -19.70 -9.05 42.56
C GLN A 361 -20.19 -9.89 41.39
N ASP A 362 -20.62 -11.11 41.68
CA ASP A 362 -21.30 -11.96 40.71
C ASP A 362 -22.59 -11.29 40.22
N LYS A 363 -22.84 -11.33 38.91
CA LYS A 363 -24.16 -11.05 38.34
C LYS A 363 -24.60 -12.21 37.47
N ALA A 364 -25.70 -12.83 37.91
CA ALA A 364 -26.22 -14.07 37.37
C ALA A 364 -26.81 -13.93 35.97
N PHE A 365 -26.93 -15.06 35.28
CA PHE A 365 -27.68 -15.18 34.04
C PHE A 365 -29.18 -14.90 34.26
N ALA A 366 -29.80 -14.14 33.36
CA ALA A 366 -31.24 -14.12 33.14
C ALA A 366 -31.52 -13.95 31.62
N PRO A 367 -32.21 -14.89 30.95
CA PRO A 367 -32.45 -14.80 29.51
C PRO A 367 -33.72 -14.00 29.18
N THR A 368 -33.59 -12.92 28.40
CA THR A 368 -34.74 -12.13 27.95
C THR A 368 -35.40 -12.72 26.70
N SER A 369 -36.55 -13.35 26.92
CA SER A 369 -37.74 -13.39 26.03
C SER A 369 -37.52 -13.59 24.52
N SER A 370 -37.80 -14.80 24.03
CA SER A 370 -38.07 -15.05 22.61
C SER A 370 -39.26 -14.23 22.10
N ILE A 371 -39.08 -13.50 20.99
CA ILE A 371 -40.18 -12.90 20.21
C ILE A 371 -39.90 -13.13 18.72
N ARG A 372 -40.55 -14.15 18.14
CA ARG A 372 -41.04 -14.25 16.74
C ARG A 372 -41.56 -15.66 16.44
N GLN A 373 -42.79 -15.95 16.88
CA GLN A 373 -43.55 -17.09 16.37
C GLN A 373 -44.37 -16.64 15.15
N TYR A 374 -44.40 -17.45 14.09
CA TYR A 374 -45.24 -17.21 12.91
C TYR A 374 -46.65 -17.80 13.10
N CYS A 375 -47.67 -17.07 12.62
CA CYS A 375 -48.84 -17.51 11.83
C CYS A 375 -49.54 -16.22 11.32
N ILE A 376 -50.00 -16.00 10.09
CA ILE A 376 -50.54 -16.84 8.99
C ILE A 376 -51.99 -17.30 9.25
N ASN A 377 -52.82 -17.21 8.19
CA ASN A 377 -54.25 -17.56 8.09
C ASN A 377 -55.26 -16.56 8.73
N THR A 378 -56.47 -16.31 8.20
CA THR A 378 -57.02 -16.25 6.81
C THR A 378 -58.45 -15.68 6.88
N CYS A 379 -58.96 -15.12 5.78
CA CYS A 379 -60.38 -15.00 5.38
C CYS A 379 -61.46 -14.75 6.45
N ASN A 380 -62.05 -13.55 6.43
CA ASN A 380 -63.34 -13.32 5.73
C ASN A 380 -63.47 -11.85 5.34
#